data_AF-A0A957M5G1-F1
#
_entry.id   AF-A0A957M5G1-F1
#
_cell.length_a   1.000
_cell.length_b   1.000
_cell.length_c   1.000
_cell.angle_alpha   90.00
_cell.angle_beta   90.00
_cell.angle_gamma   90.00
#
_symmetry.space_group_name_H-M   'P 1'
#
loop_
_entity.id
_entity.type
_entity.pdbx_description
1 polymer ?
#
loop_
_entity_poly.entity_id
_entity_poly.type
_entity_poly.pdbx_seq_one_letter_code
_entity_poly.pdbx_strand_id
1 'polypeptide(L)'
;MQVDSFNDYQRESRKTWSLIHTDHAITYPTLGLVNEAGEVAGKVKKIFRDKNGAISEADREALKQELGDVLWYLTQIATEIGVSMEEVASGNLTKLFDRLERDAIRGDGDTR
;
A
#
# COMPACT_ATOMS: atom_id res chain seq x y z
N MET A 1 -0.88 -1.44 -19.71
CA MET A 1 -2.22 -0.87 -19.50
C MET A 1 -2.04 0.47 -18.81
N GLN A 2 -2.71 1.51 -19.29
CA GLN A 2 -2.74 2.81 -18.61
C GLN A 2 -3.87 2.80 -17.58
N VAL A 3 -3.65 3.45 -16.44
CA VAL A 3 -4.61 3.58 -15.33
C VAL A 3 -4.74 5.05 -15.02
N ASP A 4 -5.96 5.59 -15.12
CA ASP A 4 -6.20 7.04 -15.03
C ASP A 4 -6.76 7.48 -13.65
N SER A 5 -7.32 6.55 -12.87
CA SER A 5 -7.82 6.79 -11.51
C SER A 5 -7.61 5.60 -10.56
N PHE A 6 -7.71 5.83 -9.25
CA PHE A 6 -7.68 4.75 -8.25
C PHE A 6 -8.89 3.83 -8.37
N ASN A 7 -10.06 4.35 -8.75
CA ASN A 7 -11.24 3.53 -9.02
C ASN A 7 -11.04 2.63 -10.24
N ASP A 8 -10.37 3.13 -11.29
CA ASP A 8 -9.99 2.30 -12.44
C ASP A 8 -9.03 1.20 -12.04
N TYR A 9 -8.00 1.53 -11.26
CA TYR A 9 -7.08 0.53 -10.71
C TYR A 9 -7.83 -0.55 -9.90
N GLN A 10 -8.71 -0.13 -8.99
CA GLN A 10 -9.47 -1.05 -8.14
C GLN A 10 -10.33 -2.01 -8.97
N ARG A 11 -11.07 -1.49 -9.95
CA ARG A 11 -11.89 -2.28 -10.86
C ARG A 11 -11.06 -3.26 -11.70
N GLU A 12 -9.95 -2.81 -12.27
CA GLU A 12 -9.10 -3.66 -13.11
C GLU A 12 -8.35 -4.72 -12.28
N SER A 13 -7.82 -4.36 -11.11
CA SER A 13 -7.15 -5.30 -10.21
C SER A 13 -8.08 -6.42 -9.76
N ARG A 14 -9.38 -6.14 -9.56
CA ARG A 14 -10.36 -7.14 -9.16
C ARG A 14 -10.53 -8.26 -10.20
N LYS A 15 -10.27 -8.00 -11.48
CA LYS A 15 -10.30 -9.04 -12.54
C LYS A 15 -9.19 -10.10 -12.35
N THR A 16 -8.16 -9.77 -11.59
CA THR A 16 -7.03 -10.68 -11.28
C THR A 16 -7.21 -11.40 -9.95
N TRP A 17 -8.27 -11.07 -9.19
CA TRP A 17 -8.54 -11.69 -7.90
C TRP A 17 -8.98 -13.15 -8.06
N SER A 18 -8.38 -14.02 -7.24
CA SER A 18 -8.86 -15.38 -7.04
C SER A 18 -9.28 -15.53 -5.58
N LEU A 19 -10.52 -15.98 -5.36
CA LEU A 19 -11.04 -16.15 -4.01
C LEU A 19 -10.34 -17.32 -3.31
N ILE A 20 -9.54 -17.01 -2.30
CA ILE A 20 -8.95 -17.99 -1.39
C ILE A 20 -9.85 -18.09 -0.16
N HIS A 21 -10.37 -19.30 0.07
CA HIS A 21 -11.29 -19.55 1.17
C HIS A 21 -10.52 -19.55 2.50
N THR A 22 -10.92 -18.66 3.38
CA THR A 22 -10.44 -18.51 4.77
C THR A 22 -11.64 -18.18 5.66
N ASP A 23 -11.44 -18.03 6.97
CA ASP A 23 -12.52 -17.72 7.92
C ASP A 23 -13.16 -16.34 7.69
N HIS A 24 -12.46 -15.42 7.03
CA HIS A 24 -12.99 -14.11 6.62
C HIS A 24 -12.29 -13.60 5.36
N ALA A 25 -13.02 -12.98 4.43
CA ALA A 25 -12.52 -12.61 3.10
C ALA A 25 -11.26 -11.71 3.11
N ILE A 26 -11.09 -10.86 4.14
CA ILE A 26 -9.91 -9.99 4.30
C ILE A 26 -8.67 -10.70 4.87
N THR A 27 -8.80 -11.93 5.38
CA THR A 27 -7.70 -12.61 6.09
C THR A 27 -6.51 -12.83 5.16
N TYR A 28 -6.75 -13.51 4.03
CA TYR A 28 -5.71 -13.76 3.04
C TYR A 28 -5.04 -12.48 2.52
N PRO A 29 -5.78 -11.47 2.01
CA PRO A 29 -5.14 -10.29 1.45
C PRO A 29 -4.42 -9.42 2.51
N THR A 30 -4.84 -9.48 3.78
CA THR A 30 -4.12 -8.80 4.88
C THR A 30 -2.77 -9.46 5.16
N LEU A 31 -2.71 -10.81 5.15
CA LEU A 31 -1.45 -11.53 5.31
C LEU A 31 -0.51 -11.27 4.13
N GLY A 32 -1.06 -11.25 2.90
CA GLY A 32 -0.32 -10.85 1.71
C GLY A 32 0.24 -9.44 1.82
N LEU A 33 -0.58 -8.46 2.23
CA LEU A 33 -0.13 -7.08 2.43
C LEU A 33 1.10 -6.99 3.36
N VAL A 34 1.09 -7.74 4.47
CA VAL A 34 2.22 -7.77 5.42
C VAL A 34 3.46 -8.40 4.77
N ASN A 35 3.28 -9.47 4.00
CA ASN A 35 4.39 -10.09 3.26
C ASN A 35 5.05 -9.09 2.32
N GLU A 36 4.28 -8.41 1.48
CA GLU A 36 4.82 -7.47 0.48
C GLU A 36 5.44 -6.22 1.12
N ALA A 37 4.86 -5.72 2.23
CA ALA A 37 5.50 -4.66 3.00
C ALA A 37 6.86 -5.11 3.57
N GLY A 38 6.98 -6.37 3.98
CA GLY A 38 8.22 -7.00 4.37
C GLY A 38 9.23 -7.12 3.22
N GLU A 39 8.76 -7.40 2.00
CA GLU A 39 9.59 -7.44 0.80
C GLU A 39 10.18 -6.06 0.48
N VAL A 40 9.35 -5.00 0.51
CA VAL A 40 9.80 -3.59 0.39
C VAL A 40 10.91 -3.31 1.41
N ALA A 41 10.66 -3.60 2.69
CA ALA A 41 11.64 -3.40 3.75
C ALA A 41 12.92 -4.22 3.51
N GLY A 42 12.78 -5.44 2.99
CA GLY A 42 13.88 -6.33 2.62
C GLY A 42 14.79 -5.75 1.54
N LYS A 43 14.22 -5.15 0.48
CA LYS A 43 15.01 -4.47 -0.57
C LYS A 43 15.73 -3.26 -0.01
N VAL A 44 15.03 -2.39 0.73
CA VAL A 44 15.62 -1.20 1.35
C VAL A 44 16.78 -1.58 2.28
N LYS A 45 16.58 -2.59 3.14
CA LYS A 45 17.63 -3.10 4.03
C LYS A 45 18.89 -3.51 3.26
N LYS A 46 18.76 -4.24 2.15
CA LYS A 46 19.89 -4.67 1.32
C LYS A 46 20.61 -3.49 0.67
N ILE A 47 19.87 -2.48 0.18
CA ILE A 47 20.45 -1.26 -0.40
C ILE A 47 21.32 -0.53 0.62
N PHE A 48 20.83 -0.36 1.86
CA PHE A 48 21.60 0.32 2.89
C PHE A 48 22.79 -0.52 3.41
N ARG A 49 22.63 -1.85 3.51
CA ARG A 49 23.69 -2.75 3.97
C ARG A 49 24.82 -2.91 2.95
N ASP A 50 24.46 -3.14 1.68
CA ASP A 50 25.42 -3.60 0.65
C ASP A 50 25.84 -2.47 -0.30
N LYS A 51 25.07 -1.39 -0.38
CA LYS A 51 25.25 -0.31 -1.37
C LYS A 51 25.41 1.08 -0.74
N ASN A 52 25.60 1.17 0.58
CA ASN A 52 25.72 2.44 1.32
C ASN A 52 24.55 3.42 1.05
N GLY A 53 23.35 2.89 0.82
CA GLY A 53 22.17 3.70 0.50
C GLY A 53 22.10 4.19 -0.95
N ALA A 54 23.06 3.85 -1.81
CA ALA A 54 23.00 4.18 -3.23
C ALA A 54 21.96 3.31 -3.94
N ILE A 55 20.88 3.96 -4.40
CA ILE A 55 19.78 3.31 -5.14
C ILE A 55 20.13 3.32 -6.63
N SER A 56 20.35 2.14 -7.20
CA SER A 56 20.51 1.97 -8.65
C SER A 56 19.16 1.90 -9.37
N GLU A 57 19.18 1.93 -10.70
CA GLU A 57 17.94 1.77 -11.48
C GLU A 57 17.29 0.39 -11.28
N ALA A 58 18.11 -0.66 -11.15
CA ALA A 58 17.61 -2.00 -10.83
C ALA A 58 16.95 -2.05 -9.44
N ASP A 59 17.46 -1.28 -8.48
CA ASP A 59 16.84 -1.18 -7.15
C ASP A 59 15.51 -0.43 -7.19
N ARG A 60 15.43 0.64 -7.99
CA ARG A 60 14.20 1.39 -8.21
C ARG A 60 13.11 0.51 -8.82
N GLU A 61 13.43 -0.22 -9.88
CA GLU A 61 12.45 -1.10 -10.53
C GLU A 61 12.06 -2.27 -9.63
N ALA A 62 12.99 -2.84 -8.86
CA ALA A 62 12.65 -3.85 -7.87
C ALA A 62 11.72 -3.29 -6.78
N LEU A 63 12.01 -2.13 -6.21
CA LEU A 63 11.15 -1.49 -5.20
C LEU A 63 9.76 -1.17 -5.76
N LYS A 64 9.69 -0.70 -7.01
CA LYS A 64 8.43 -0.40 -7.69
C LYS A 64 7.53 -1.63 -7.86
N GLN A 65 8.11 -2.82 -8.08
CA GLN A 65 7.36 -4.07 -8.12
C GLN A 65 6.74 -4.37 -6.75
N GLU A 66 7.55 -4.38 -5.68
CA GLU A 66 7.06 -4.65 -4.33
C GLU A 66 6.01 -3.62 -3.86
N LEU A 67 6.20 -2.34 -4.21
CA LEU A 67 5.21 -1.29 -3.94
C LEU A 67 3.90 -1.52 -4.70
N GLY A 68 3.98 -2.07 -5.92
CA GLY A 68 2.83 -2.48 -6.71
C GLY A 68 2.06 -3.63 -6.05
N ASP A 69 2.77 -4.61 -5.49
CA ASP A 69 2.17 -5.75 -4.81
C ASP A 69 1.50 -5.33 -3.48
N VAL A 70 2.13 -4.42 -2.73
CA VAL A 70 1.52 -3.74 -1.58
C VAL A 70 0.22 -3.03 -1.99
N LEU A 71 0.25 -2.25 -3.07
CA LEU A 71 -0.93 -1.54 -3.57
C LEU A 71 -2.04 -2.52 -3.96
N TRP A 72 -1.69 -3.63 -4.62
CA TRP A 72 -2.65 -4.64 -5.05
C TRP A 72 -3.39 -5.24 -3.85
N TYR A 73 -2.67 -5.70 -2.81
CA TYR A 73 -3.30 -6.28 -1.62
C TYR A 73 -4.14 -5.27 -0.84
N LEU A 74 -3.65 -4.03 -0.67
CA LEU A 74 -4.42 -2.94 -0.06
C LEU A 74 -5.75 -2.72 -0.79
N THR A 75 -5.71 -2.75 -2.12
CA THR A 75 -6.87 -2.57 -2.99
C THR A 75 -7.86 -3.73 -2.88
N GLN A 76 -7.38 -4.97 -2.72
CA GLN A 76 -8.26 -6.11 -2.48
C GLN A 76 -8.95 -6.00 -1.12
N ILE A 77 -8.23 -5.60 -0.07
CA ILE A 77 -8.82 -5.36 1.26
C ILE A 77 -9.91 -4.29 1.18
N ALA A 78 -9.63 -3.16 0.53
CA ALA A 78 -10.61 -2.09 0.34
C ALA A 78 -11.88 -2.60 -0.38
N THR A 79 -11.70 -3.42 -1.41
CA THR A 79 -12.80 -4.03 -2.16
C THR A 79 -13.63 -4.99 -1.29
N GLU A 80 -12.99 -5.85 -0.49
CA GLU A 80 -13.69 -6.81 0.38
C GLU A 80 -14.48 -6.12 1.51
N ILE A 81 -14.08 -4.93 1.96
CA ILE A 81 -14.81 -4.14 2.96
C ILE A 81 -15.79 -3.13 2.35
N GLY A 82 -15.91 -3.08 1.02
CA GLY A 82 -16.87 -2.23 0.32
C GLY A 82 -16.52 -0.74 0.31
N VAL A 83 -15.23 -0.39 0.37
CA VAL A 83 -14.77 1.01 0.25
C VAL A 83 -13.97 1.21 -1.04
N SER A 84 -14.09 2.40 -1.63
CA SER A 84 -13.28 2.77 -2.79
C SER A 84 -11.87 3.21 -2.37
N MET A 85 -10.89 2.98 -3.25
CA MET A 85 -9.54 3.47 -3.05
C MET A 85 -9.47 5.00 -3.03
N GLU A 86 -10.39 5.69 -3.71
CA GLU A 86 -10.52 7.15 -3.64
C GLU A 86 -11.00 7.65 -2.28
N GLU A 87 -11.97 6.96 -1.66
CA GLU A 87 -12.40 7.26 -0.28
C GLU A 87 -11.25 7.08 0.71
N VAL A 88 -10.48 5.98 0.57
CA VAL A 88 -9.30 5.72 1.41
C VAL A 88 -8.25 6.82 1.25
N ALA A 89 -7.92 7.19 0.01
CA ALA A 89 -6.93 8.22 -0.28
C ALA A 89 -7.38 9.61 0.20
N SER A 90 -8.62 10.00 -0.12
CA SER A 90 -9.18 11.30 0.25
C SER A 90 -9.29 11.45 1.77
N GLY A 91 -9.82 10.42 2.46
CA GLY A 91 -9.91 10.42 3.92
C GLY A 91 -8.54 10.47 4.60
N ASN A 92 -7.51 9.85 4.01
CA ASN A 92 -6.14 9.97 4.49
C ASN A 92 -5.62 11.42 4.37
N LEU A 93 -5.77 12.04 3.20
CA LEU A 93 -5.33 13.42 2.96
C LEU A 93 -6.05 14.42 3.86
N THR A 94 -7.38 14.37 3.94
CA THR A 94 -8.17 15.25 4.84
C THR A 94 -7.63 15.20 6.26
N LYS A 95 -7.39 14.00 6.79
CA LYS A 95 -6.84 13.79 8.13
C LYS A 95 -5.40 14.31 8.27
N LEU A 96 -4.56 14.20 7.25
CA LEU A 96 -3.18 14.71 7.30
C LEU A 96 -3.12 16.23 7.20
N PHE A 97 -3.96 16.85 6.37
CA PHE A 97 -4.05 18.31 6.26
C PHE A 97 -4.62 18.94 7.53
N ASP A 98 -5.65 18.35 8.13
CA ASP A 98 -6.15 18.79 9.43
C ASP A 98 -5.08 18.75 10.54
N ARG A 99 -4.15 17.79 10.50
CA ARG A 99 -3.00 17.76 11.41
C ARG A 99 -1.95 18.80 11.10
N LEU A 100 -1.75 19.09 9.80
CA LEU A 100 -0.86 20.16 9.34
C LEU A 100 -1.33 21.51 9.87
N GLU A 101 -2.62 21.81 9.71
CA GLU A 101 -3.21 23.08 10.14
C GLU A 101 -3.14 23.28 11.66
N ARG A 102 -3.23 22.19 12.43
CA ARG A 102 -3.16 22.23 13.90
C ARG A 102 -1.73 22.20 14.46
N ASP A 103 -0.70 22.28 13.61
CA ASP A 103 0.72 22.09 13.96
C ASP A 103 0.98 20.77 14.74
N ALA A 104 0.11 19.79 14.55
CA ALA A 104 0.10 18.50 15.25
C ALA A 104 0.78 17.39 14.43
N ILE A 105 1.53 17.74 13.38
CA ILE A 105 2.28 16.75 12.57
C ILE A 105 3.36 16.06 13.40
N ARG A 106 3.90 16.75 14.41
CA ARG A 106 4.84 16.17 15.37
C ARG A 106 4.11 15.82 16.66
N GLY A 107 3.52 14.63 16.74
CA GLY A 107 2.87 14.14 17.95
C GLY A 107 2.76 12.63 17.98
N ASP A 108 3.33 12.05 19.04
CA ASP A 108 3.52 10.64 19.35
C ASP A 108 2.24 9.81 19.19
N GLY A 109 2.37 8.63 18.59
CA GLY A 109 1.23 7.81 18.21
C GLY A 109 0.46 7.33 19.43
N ASP A 110 -0.77 7.80 19.61
CA ASP A 110 -1.89 6.94 20.01
C ASP A 110 -3.24 7.66 20.11
N THR A 111 -3.27 8.99 20.22
CA THR A 111 -4.53 9.74 20.20
C THR A 111 -4.66 10.55 18.92
N ARG A 112 -5.33 9.94 17.95
CA ARG A 112 -5.87 10.54 16.74
C ARG A 112 -7.37 10.70 16.90
#